data_AF-A0A163BR28-F1
#
_entry.id   AF-A0A163BR28-F1
#
_cell.length_a   1.000
_cell.length_b   1.000
_cell.length_c   1.000
_cell.angle_alpha   90.00
_cell.angle_beta   90.00
_cell.angle_gamma   90.00
#
_symmetry.space_group_name_H-M   'P 1'
#
loop_
_entity.id
_entity.type
_entity.pdbx_description
1 polymer ?
#
loop_
_entity_poly.entity_id
_entity_poly.type
_entity_poly.pdbx_seq_one_letter_code
_entity_poly.pdbx_strand_id
1 'polypeptide(L)' 'MAVALASALREGIKAAHTMAENTGFVSSLLNGVVDLSSYRNLVAAIGKALFVDGLRVANESVALRLWWSEGLCNRQI' A
#
# COMPACT_ATOMS: atom_id res chain seq x y z
N MET A 1 -15.40 19.51 -17.57
CA MET A 1 -15.03 19.92 -16.20
C MET A 1 -14.48 18.72 -15.40
N ALA A 2 -13.31 18.21 -15.77
CA ALA A 2 -12.57 17.19 -14.99
C ALA A 2 -11.22 17.72 -14.49
N VAL A 3 -10.66 18.74 -15.18
CA VAL A 3 -9.41 19.41 -14.84
C VAL A 3 -9.45 20.10 -13.47
N ALA A 4 -10.62 20.57 -13.01
CA ALA A 4 -10.76 21.24 -11.72
C ALA A 4 -10.56 20.28 -10.53
N LEU A 5 -11.09 19.05 -10.62
CA LEU A 5 -11.02 18.09 -9.52
C LEU A 5 -9.61 17.49 -9.39
N ALA A 6 -8.98 17.13 -10.50
CA ALA A 6 -7.61 16.59 -10.49
C ALA A 6 -6.62 17.60 -9.89
N SER A 7 -6.71 18.88 -10.30
CA SER A 7 -5.88 19.95 -9.75
C SER A 7 -6.19 20.25 -8.29
N ALA A 8 -7.47 20.22 -7.88
CA ALA A 8 -7.88 20.41 -6.49
C ALA A 8 -7.37 19.28 -5.58
N LEU A 9 -7.42 18.02 -6.03
CA LEU A 9 -6.87 16.89 -5.30
C LEU A 9 -5.35 17.01 -5.19
N ARG A 10 -4.65 17.36 -6.27
CA ARG A 10 -3.19 17.54 -6.24
C ARG A 10 -2.76 18.60 -5.22
N GLU A 11 -3.39 19.76 -5.22
CA GLU A 11 -3.01 20.82 -4.28
C GLU A 11 -3.49 20.51 -2.85
N GLY A 12 -4.67 19.89 -2.70
CA GLY A 12 -5.22 19.51 -1.41
C GLY A 12 -4.44 18.40 -0.68
N ILE A 13 -3.82 17.47 -1.41
CA ILE A 13 -3.03 16.38 -0.82
C ILE A 13 -1.55 16.72 -0.63
N LYS A 14 -1.09 17.88 -1.06
CA LYS A 14 0.33 18.25 -1.06
C LYS A 14 0.98 18.15 0.33
N ALA A 15 0.29 18.64 1.36
CA ALA A 15 0.76 18.54 2.75
C ALA A 15 0.82 17.08 3.23
N ALA A 16 -0.21 16.28 2.93
CA ALA A 16 -0.24 14.86 3.27
C ALA A 16 0.83 14.06 2.52
N HIS A 17 1.10 14.41 1.26
CA HIS A 17 2.15 13.81 0.44
C HIS A 17 3.53 14.06 1.05
N THR A 18 3.84 15.31 1.40
CA THR A 18 5.10 15.64 2.09
C THR A 18 5.21 14.96 3.47
N MET A 19 4.12 14.84 4.23
CA MET A 19 4.15 14.09 5.49
C MET A 19 4.38 12.59 5.29
N ALA A 20 3.82 12.00 4.23
CA ALA A 20 4.02 10.59 3.90
C ALA A 20 5.47 10.30 3.49
N GLU A 21 6.08 11.19 2.70
CA GLU A 21 7.49 11.08 2.30
C GLU A 21 8.45 11.14 3.49
N ASN A 22 8.14 11.98 4.48
CA ASN A 22 8.98 12.17 5.67
C ASN A 22 8.78 11.11 6.75
N THR A 23 7.95 10.08 6.51
CA THR A 23 7.82 8.97 7.47
C THR A 23 9.12 8.17 7.54
N GLY A 24 9.51 7.71 8.74
CA GLY A 24 10.80 7.08 8.97
C GLY A 24 11.10 5.88 8.07
N PHE A 25 10.07 5.14 7.64
CA PHE A 25 10.20 4.05 6.69
C PHE A 25 10.50 4.54 5.27
N VAL A 26 9.76 5.54 4.78
CA VAL A 26 9.93 6.09 3.42
C VAL A 26 11.26 6.85 3.30
N SER A 27 11.65 7.60 4.32
CA SER A 27 12.97 8.24 4.37
C SER A 27 14.12 7.22 4.33
N SER A 28 13.99 6.10 5.06
CA SER A 28 15.02 5.04 5.05
C SER A 28 15.06 4.29 3.71
N LEU A 29 13.90 4.13 3.07
CA LEU A 29 13.78 3.58 1.72
C LEU A 29 14.47 4.47 0.68
N LEU A 30 14.24 5.79 0.73
CA LEU A 30 14.86 6.76 -0.19
C LEU A 30 16.38 6.86 -0.01
N ASN A 31 16.87 6.69 1.22
CA ASN A 31 18.31 6.65 1.53
C ASN A 31 18.98 5.30 1.22
N GLY A 32 18.23 4.30 0.75
CA GLY A 32 18.77 2.97 0.41
C GLY A 32 19.12 2.10 1.61
N VAL A 33 18.69 2.46 2.82
CA VAL A 33 18.94 1.73 4.07
C VAL A 33 17.65 1.05 4.52
N VAL A 34 17.15 0.12 3.71
CA VAL A 34 15.94 -0.64 4.02
C VAL A 34 16.27 -2.12 4.27
N ASP A 35 15.71 -2.67 5.35
CA ASP A 35 15.85 -4.08 5.67
C ASP A 35 14.91 -4.95 4.80
N LEU A 36 15.38 -6.16 4.44
CA LEU A 36 14.63 -7.09 3.58
C LEU A 36 13.29 -7.51 4.21
N SER A 37 13.24 -7.72 5.53
CA SER A 37 12.00 -8.06 6.23
C SER A 37 10.98 -6.92 6.18
N SER A 38 11.46 -5.68 6.35
CA SER A 38 10.62 -4.48 6.31
C SER A 38 10.08 -4.23 4.90
N TYR A 39 10.90 -4.45 3.87
CA TYR A 39 10.46 -4.37 2.47
C TYR A 39 9.42 -5.44 2.12
N ARG A 40 9.61 -6.68 2.57
CA ARG A 40 8.63 -7.77 2.39
C ARG A 40 7.29 -7.44 3.04
N ASN A 41 7.31 -6.86 4.24
CA ASN A 41 6.09 -6.42 4.92
C ASN A 41 5.37 -5.30 4.14
N LEU A 42 6.10 -4.36 3.54
CA LEU A 42 5.52 -3.34 2.66
C LEU A 42 4.81 -3.97 1.46
N VAL A 43 5.49 -4.87 0.74
CA VAL A 43 4.91 -5.55 -0.44
C VAL A 43 3.67 -6.37 -0.07
N ALA A 44 3.72 -7.07 1.07
CA ALA A 44 2.57 -7.82 1.58
C ALA A 44 1.40 -6.90 1.95
N ALA A 45 1.67 -5.73 2.55
CA ALA A 45 0.65 -4.75 2.91
C ALA A 45 0.01 -4.12 1.66
N ILE A 46 0.81 -3.74 0.66
CA ILE A 46 0.32 -3.21 -0.63
C ILE A 46 -0.50 -4.26 -1.37
N GLY A 47 -0.02 -5.51 -1.43
CA GLY A 47 -0.74 -6.60 -2.06
C GLY A 47 -2.11 -6.85 -1.41
N LYS A 48 -2.18 -6.81 -0.07
CA LYS A 48 -3.46 -6.91 0.66
C LYS A 48 -4.39 -5.76 0.31
N ALA A 49 -3.90 -4.51 0.33
CA ALA A 49 -4.73 -3.34 0.05
C ALA A 49 -5.31 -3.38 -1.38
N LEU A 50 -4.45 -3.65 -2.37
CA LEU A 50 -4.86 -3.72 -3.78
C LEU A 50 -5.86 -4.86 -4.03
N PHE A 51 -5.69 -5.99 -3.35
CA PHE A 51 -6.60 -7.12 -3.44
C PHE A 51 -7.97 -6.80 -2.79
N VAL A 52 -7.99 -6.21 -1.60
CA VAL A 52 -9.24 -5.83 -0.91
C VAL A 52 -10.05 -4.84 -1.74
N ASP A 53 -9.41 -3.84 -2.34
CA ASP A 53 -10.09 -2.87 -3.19
C ASP A 53 -10.57 -3.49 -4.51
N GLY A 54 -9.75 -4.35 -5.13
CA GLY A 54 -10.13 -5.09 -6.33
C GLY A 54 -11.36 -5.97 -6.13
N LEU A 55 -11.50 -6.59 -4.95
CA LEU A 55 -12.65 -7.41 -4.59
C LEU A 55 -13.91 -6.59 -4.29
N ARG A 56 -13.75 -5.40 -3.73
CA ARG A 56 -14.88 -4.51 -3.46
C ARG A 56 -15.52 -3.97 -4.75
N VAL A 57 -14.72 -3.82 -5.81
CA VAL A 57 -15.20 -3.45 -7.15
C VAL A 57 -15.79 -4.65 -7.90
N ALA A 58 -15.28 -5.86 -7.67
CA ALA A 58 -15.74 -7.07 -8.36
C ALA A 58 -17.04 -7.68 -7.81
N ASN A 59 -17.53 -7.26 -6.64
CA ASN A 59 -18.75 -7.80 -5.98
C ASN A 59 -18.82 -9.34 -6.00
N GLU A 60 -17.69 -10.02 -5.77
CA GLU A 60 -17.61 -11.47 -5.82
C GLU A 60 -17.23 -12.03 -4.45
N SER A 61 -18.20 -12.65 -3.78
CA SER A 61 -18.10 -13.19 -2.41
C SER A 61 -17.15 -14.40 -2.27
N VAL A 62 -16.39 -14.74 -3.32
CA VAL A 62 -15.62 -15.99 -3.41
C VAL A 62 -14.14 -15.79 -3.05
N ALA A 63 -13.64 -14.56 -3.06
CA ALA A 63 -12.20 -14.31 -2.97
C ALA A 63 -11.60 -14.37 -1.55
N LEU A 64 -12.44 -14.48 -0.52
CA LEU A 64 -12.00 -14.75 0.84
C LEU A 64 -11.29 -16.12 0.98
N ARG A 65 -11.42 -17.02 -0.01
CA ARG A 65 -10.78 -18.35 0.02
C ARG A 65 -9.41 -18.46 -0.67
N LEU A 66 -8.99 -17.47 -1.45
CA LEU A 66 -7.77 -17.60 -2.27
C LEU A 66 -6.54 -16.90 -1.68
N TRP A 67 -6.69 -15.99 -0.72
CA TRP A 67 -5.55 -15.34 -0.06
C TRP A 67 -5.76 -15.13 1.44
N TRP A 68 -6.37 -16.12 2.10
CA TRP A 68 -6.34 -16.22 3.57
C TRP A 68 -6.12 -17.66 4.00
N SER A 69 -4.90 -18.14 3.78
CA SER A 69 -4.38 -19.29 4.51
C SER A 69 -2.94 -18.97 4.87
N GLU A 70 -2.75 -18.43 6.08
CA GLU A 70 -1.64 -18.80 6.98
C GLU A 70 -0.32 -19.19 6.28
N GLY A 71 0.41 -18.24 5.65
CA GLY A 71 1.52 -18.71 4.79
C GLY A 71 2.71 -17.83 4.41
N LEU A 72 2.72 -16.49 4.60
CA LEU A 72 3.84 -15.68 4.08
C LEU A 72 4.52 -14.71 5.07
N CYS A 73 3.98 -14.48 6.26
CA CYS A 73 4.68 -13.69 7.29
C CYS A 73 5.18 -14.50 8.49
N ASN A 74 4.92 -15.82 8.57
CA ASN A 74 5.38 -16.64 9.69
C ASN A 74 5.96 -18.00 9.27
N ARG A 75 6.66 -18.05 8.15
CA ARG A 75 7.55 -19.17 7.83
C ARG A 75 8.97 -18.63 7.66
N GLN A 76 9.68 -18.62 8.79
CA GLN A 76 11.14 -18.74 8.96
C GLN A 76 12.02 -17.92 8.01
N ILE A 77 12.69 -16.90 8.56
CA ILE A 77 14.11 -16.95 8.95
C ILE A 77 14.24 -16.06 10.19
#